data_AF-A0A3M1AQC3-F1
#
_entry.id   AF-A0A3M1AQC3-F1
#
_cell.length_a   1.000
_cell.length_b   1.000
_cell.length_c   1.000
_cell.angle_alpha   90.00
_cell.angle_beta   90.00
_cell.angle_gamma   90.00
#
_symmetry.space_group_name_H-M   'P 1'
#
loop_
_entity.id
_entity.type
_entity.pdbx_description
1 polymer ?
#
loop_
_entity_poly.entity_id
_entity_poly.type
_entity_poly.pdbx_seq_one_letter_code
_entity_poly.pdbx_strand_id
1 'polypeptide(L)'
;LATEKAKAIAKKKGIKDPQKADECLSCHVTAHGVSAKLIGPKFKIEDGVGCESCHGPGSAYKSKKVMTAVYKGKTDPATVGLIKPTEKTCLQCHNKKSPTFKGFDFKKMFKQIEHPVPKKAAK
;
A
#
# COMPACT_ATOMS: atom_id res chain seq x y z
N LEU A 1 3.31 -14.22 -2.37
CA LEU A 1 2.85 -15.31 -1.48
C LEU A 1 2.75 -16.68 -2.16
N ALA A 2 2.64 -16.74 -3.50
CA ALA A 2 2.58 -18.00 -4.26
C ALA A 2 3.90 -18.80 -4.37
N THR A 3 5.04 -18.23 -3.94
CA THR A 3 6.35 -18.88 -4.12
C THR A 3 6.55 -20.08 -3.19
N GLU A 4 7.37 -21.05 -3.61
CA GLU A 4 7.68 -22.23 -2.79
C GLU A 4 8.29 -21.86 -1.44
N LYS A 5 9.13 -20.82 -1.40
CA LYS A 5 9.68 -20.29 -0.13
C LYS A 5 8.58 -19.77 0.80
N ALA A 6 7.59 -19.05 0.28
CA ALA A 6 6.47 -18.56 1.07
C ALA A 6 5.59 -19.72 1.57
N LYS A 7 5.27 -20.69 0.71
CA LYS A 7 4.55 -21.92 1.08
C LYS A 7 5.28 -22.71 2.16
N ALA A 8 6.61 -22.83 2.08
CA ALA A 8 7.41 -23.52 3.10
C ALA A 8 7.37 -22.80 4.46
N ILE A 9 7.42 -21.47 4.48
CA ILE A 9 7.26 -20.67 5.71
C ILE A 9 5.85 -20.84 6.29
N ALA A 10 4.82 -20.79 5.44
CA ALA A 10 3.43 -21.00 5.83
C ALA A 10 3.23 -22.38 6.46
N LYS A 11 3.75 -23.44 5.80
CA LYS A 11 3.70 -24.81 6.31
C LYS A 11 4.34 -24.95 7.69
N LYS A 12 5.50 -24.32 7.92
CA LYS A 12 6.17 -24.31 9.25
C LYS A 12 5.34 -23.63 10.34
N LYS A 13 4.41 -22.75 9.97
CA LYS A 13 3.48 -22.06 10.87
C LYS A 13 2.10 -22.74 10.95
N GLY A 14 1.90 -23.89 10.32
CA GLY A 14 0.60 -24.56 10.27
C GLY A 14 -0.42 -23.90 9.33
N ILE A 15 0.02 -22.99 8.47
CA ILE A 15 -0.84 -22.26 7.54
C ILE A 15 -0.94 -23.04 6.22
N LYS A 16 -2.17 -23.40 5.82
CA LYS A 16 -2.42 -24.21 4.61
C LYS A 16 -2.18 -23.44 3.31
N ASP A 17 -2.72 -22.22 3.22
CA ASP A 17 -2.61 -21.37 2.02
C ASP A 17 -2.26 -19.93 2.42
N PRO A 18 -0.99 -19.50 2.26
CA PRO A 18 -0.60 -18.14 2.61
C PRO A 18 -1.28 -17.07 1.75
N GLN A 19 -1.88 -17.42 0.60
CA GLN A 19 -2.59 -16.46 -0.26
C GLN A 19 -4.02 -16.20 0.21
N LYS A 20 -4.51 -16.94 1.21
CA LYS A 20 -5.85 -16.77 1.79
C LYS A 20 -5.82 -16.50 3.29
N ALA A 21 -4.65 -16.65 3.91
CA ALA A 21 -4.45 -16.50 5.34
C ALA A 21 -4.49 -15.01 5.74
N ASP A 22 -5.39 -14.65 6.65
CA ASP A 22 -5.62 -13.28 7.09
C ASP A 22 -4.32 -12.60 7.58
N GLU A 23 -3.53 -13.34 8.36
CA GLU A 23 -2.25 -12.86 8.89
C GLU A 23 -1.24 -12.51 7.79
N CYS A 24 -1.30 -13.18 6.63
CA CYS A 24 -0.45 -12.89 5.47
C CYS A 24 -1.03 -11.73 4.66
N LEU A 25 -2.34 -11.71 4.46
CA LEU A 25 -3.02 -10.67 3.68
C LEU A 25 -2.94 -9.30 4.36
N SER A 26 -2.80 -9.24 5.68
CA SER A 26 -2.58 -8.00 6.44
C SER A 26 -1.49 -7.07 5.90
N CYS A 27 -0.49 -7.62 5.21
CA CYS A 27 0.61 -6.87 4.61
C CYS A 27 0.71 -7.00 3.09
N HIS A 28 -0.03 -7.94 2.48
CA HIS A 28 0.15 -8.33 1.09
C HIS A 28 -1.01 -7.93 0.17
N VAL A 29 -2.03 -7.24 0.71
CA VAL A 29 -3.13 -6.67 -0.07
C VAL A 29 -3.44 -5.25 0.37
N THR A 30 -3.94 -4.43 -0.55
CA THR A 30 -4.20 -3.00 -0.31
C THR A 30 -5.37 -2.74 0.64
N ALA A 31 -6.43 -3.54 0.56
CA ALA A 31 -7.70 -3.30 1.25
C ALA A 31 -7.97 -4.31 2.39
N HIS A 32 -6.92 -4.77 3.07
CA HIS A 32 -7.09 -5.69 4.20
C HIS A 32 -7.92 -5.05 5.32
N GLY A 33 -8.90 -5.78 5.85
CA GLY A 33 -9.81 -5.29 6.91
C GLY A 33 -10.78 -4.19 6.47
N VAL A 34 -10.80 -3.79 5.20
CA VAL A 34 -11.73 -2.78 4.68
C VAL A 34 -13.09 -3.42 4.39
N SER A 35 -14.18 -2.73 4.75
CA SER A 35 -15.53 -3.20 4.44
C SER A 35 -15.70 -3.39 2.93
N ALA A 36 -16.28 -4.52 2.51
CA ALA A 36 -16.57 -4.80 1.10
C ALA A 36 -17.39 -3.69 0.40
N LYS A 37 -18.20 -2.93 1.16
CA LYS A 37 -18.98 -1.79 0.64
C LYS A 37 -18.11 -0.61 0.19
N LEU A 38 -16.88 -0.51 0.68
CA LEU A 38 -15.92 0.55 0.35
C LEU A 38 -14.91 0.11 -0.72
N ILE A 39 -14.91 -1.17 -1.08
CA ILE A 39 -14.00 -1.72 -2.08
C ILE A 39 -14.64 -1.57 -3.47
N GLY A 40 -13.93 -0.93 -4.39
CA GLY A 40 -14.41 -0.73 -5.74
C GLY A 40 -14.53 -2.05 -6.53
N PRO A 41 -15.44 -2.14 -7.52
CA PRO A 41 -15.71 -3.38 -8.27
C PRO A 41 -14.52 -3.82 -9.15
N LYS A 42 -13.52 -2.95 -9.33
CA LYS A 42 -12.31 -3.25 -10.09
C LYS A 42 -11.16 -3.74 -9.23
N PHE A 43 -11.33 -3.76 -7.90
CA PHE A 43 -10.30 -4.26 -6.99
C PHE A 43 -10.09 -5.75 -7.19
N LYS A 44 -8.82 -6.14 -7.30
CA LYS A 44 -8.40 -7.54 -7.34
C LYS A 44 -7.42 -7.78 -6.23
N ILE A 45 -7.63 -8.85 -5.47
CA ILE A 45 -6.72 -9.19 -4.37
C ILE A 45 -5.32 -9.52 -4.90
N GLU A 46 -5.24 -9.98 -6.14
CA GLU A 46 -4.02 -10.31 -6.88
C GLU A 46 -3.16 -9.08 -7.20
N ASP A 47 -3.74 -7.87 -7.21
CA ASP A 47 -2.99 -6.62 -7.40
C ASP A 47 -2.06 -6.34 -6.19
N GLY A 48 -2.31 -7.00 -5.07
CA GLY A 48 -1.47 -6.95 -3.88
C GLY A 48 -1.39 -5.55 -3.27
N VAL A 49 -0.16 -5.07 -3.06
CA VAL A 49 0.14 -3.75 -2.48
C VAL A 49 0.15 -2.70 -3.61
N GLY A 50 -0.92 -1.94 -3.71
CA GLY A 50 -1.13 -0.87 -4.69
C GLY A 50 -1.05 0.52 -4.08
N CYS A 51 -1.39 1.55 -4.88
CA CYS A 51 -1.27 2.96 -4.54
C CYS A 51 -1.92 3.31 -3.18
N GLU A 52 -3.11 2.77 -2.94
CA GLU A 52 -3.94 3.10 -1.78
C GLU A 52 -3.37 2.51 -0.48
N SER A 53 -2.43 1.54 -0.56
CA SER A 53 -1.72 0.99 0.61
C SER A 53 -0.84 2.04 1.29
N CYS A 54 -0.38 3.03 0.52
CA CYS A 54 0.44 4.13 1.00
C CYS A 54 -0.35 5.44 1.07
N HIS A 55 -1.25 5.66 0.10
CA HIS A 55 -1.90 6.95 -0.12
C HIS A 55 -3.34 7.03 0.38
N GLY A 56 -3.89 5.98 0.99
CA GLY A 56 -5.27 5.96 1.45
C GLY A 56 -6.28 5.75 0.31
N PRO A 57 -7.60 5.83 0.57
CA PRO A 57 -8.64 5.51 -0.40
C PRO A 57 -8.71 6.55 -1.54
N GLY A 58 -8.53 6.08 -2.77
CA GLY A 58 -8.40 6.90 -3.97
C GLY A 58 -9.71 7.38 -4.59
N SER A 59 -10.87 6.97 -4.07
CA SER A 59 -12.17 7.24 -4.69
C SER A 59 -12.45 8.74 -4.90
N ALA A 60 -12.06 9.58 -3.93
CA ALA A 60 -12.29 11.02 -3.95
C ALA A 60 -11.20 11.83 -4.65
N TYR A 61 -9.98 11.31 -4.79
CA TYR A 61 -8.87 12.02 -5.44
C TYR A 61 -8.39 11.43 -6.77
N LYS A 62 -8.94 10.31 -7.26
CA LYS A 62 -8.54 9.69 -8.54
C LYS A 62 -8.59 10.61 -9.76
N SER A 63 -9.38 11.69 -9.71
CA SER A 63 -9.49 12.62 -10.84
C SER A 63 -8.29 13.58 -10.88
N LYS A 64 -7.79 13.87 -12.09
CA LYS A 64 -6.72 14.84 -12.31
C LYS A 64 -7.06 16.22 -11.74
N LYS A 65 -8.33 16.62 -11.79
CA LYS A 65 -8.82 17.89 -11.23
C LYS A 65 -8.55 17.99 -9.73
N VAL A 66 -8.94 16.96 -8.96
CA VAL A 66 -8.75 16.93 -7.50
C VAL A 66 -7.27 16.84 -7.16
N MET A 67 -6.50 15.93 -7.79
CA MET A 67 -5.05 15.85 -7.55
C MET A 67 -4.34 17.17 -7.83
N THR A 68 -4.73 17.88 -8.89
CA THR A 68 -4.16 19.20 -9.21
C THR A 68 -4.53 20.24 -8.16
N ALA A 69 -5.75 20.21 -7.60
CA ALA A 69 -6.17 21.11 -6.55
C ALA A 69 -5.39 20.86 -5.25
N VAL A 70 -5.22 19.60 -4.86
CA VAL A 70 -4.38 19.19 -3.73
C VAL A 70 -2.93 19.65 -3.94
N TYR A 71 -2.35 19.36 -5.10
CA TYR A 71 -0.98 19.75 -5.41
C TYR A 71 -0.77 21.27 -5.36
N LYS A 72 -1.79 22.06 -5.74
CA LYS A 72 -1.77 23.53 -5.68
C LYS A 72 -2.12 24.09 -4.30
N GLY A 73 -2.33 23.24 -3.28
CA GLY A 73 -2.74 23.66 -1.94
C GLY A 73 -4.17 24.23 -1.85
N LYS A 74 -5.00 24.02 -2.88
CA LYS A 74 -6.40 24.49 -2.91
C LYS A 74 -7.37 23.53 -2.22
N THR A 75 -6.92 22.33 -1.91
CA THR A 75 -7.70 21.27 -1.26
C THR A 75 -6.77 20.56 -0.29
N ASP A 76 -7.22 20.38 0.94
CA ASP A 76 -6.48 19.59 1.93
C ASP A 76 -6.53 18.11 1.53
N PRO A 77 -5.37 17.43 1.35
CA PRO A 77 -5.33 16.01 1.02
C PRO A 77 -6.16 15.14 1.99
N ALA A 78 -6.22 15.47 3.27
CA ALA A 78 -6.98 14.69 4.26
C ALA A 78 -8.49 14.69 3.98
N THR A 79 -9.03 15.80 3.46
CA THR A 79 -10.47 15.93 3.16
C THR A 79 -10.92 15.05 1.98
N VAL A 80 -9.97 14.59 1.17
CA VAL A 80 -10.23 13.67 0.05
C VAL A 80 -9.69 12.26 0.32
N GLY A 81 -9.23 11.98 1.54
CA GLY A 81 -8.67 10.67 1.92
C GLY A 81 -7.25 10.41 1.41
N LEU A 82 -6.58 11.41 0.83
CA LEU A 82 -5.20 11.28 0.40
C LEU A 82 -4.27 11.41 1.61
N ILE A 83 -3.43 10.40 1.78
CA ILE A 83 -2.40 10.36 2.83
C ILE A 83 -1.05 10.62 2.19
N LYS A 84 -0.25 11.50 2.82
CA LYS A 84 1.17 11.61 2.54
C LYS A 84 1.90 10.51 3.33
N PRO A 85 2.50 9.51 2.66
CA PRO A 85 3.18 8.43 3.35
C PRO A 85 4.32 8.95 4.21
N THR A 86 4.51 8.34 5.36
CA THR A 86 5.67 8.55 6.23
C THR A 86 6.36 7.22 6.49
N GLU A 87 7.47 7.22 7.22
CA GLU A 87 8.10 5.97 7.67
C GLU A 87 7.12 5.05 8.40
N LYS A 88 6.18 5.61 9.16
CA LYS A 88 5.13 4.84 9.86
C LYS A 88 4.24 4.04 8.91
N THR A 89 4.00 4.54 7.70
CA THR A 89 3.26 3.84 6.65
C THR A 89 4.01 2.58 6.24
N CYS A 90 5.31 2.68 6.00
CA CYS A 90 6.14 1.54 5.62
C CYS A 90 6.22 0.49 6.74
N LEU A 91 6.34 0.94 7.99
CA LEU A 91 6.43 0.09 9.17
C LEU A 91 5.12 -0.64 9.50
N GLN A 92 3.99 -0.36 8.83
CA GLN A 92 2.78 -1.18 8.96
C GLN A 92 3.01 -2.62 8.48
N CYS A 93 3.87 -2.79 7.47
CA CYS A 93 4.21 -4.10 6.89
C CYS A 93 5.67 -4.50 7.15
N HIS A 94 6.59 -3.55 7.09
CA HIS A 94 8.02 -3.78 7.29
C HIS A 94 8.39 -3.81 8.78
N ASN A 95 7.89 -4.82 9.49
CA ASN A 95 8.06 -4.97 10.93
C ASN A 95 8.20 -6.45 11.34
N LYS A 96 8.36 -6.68 12.65
CA LYS A 96 8.58 -8.01 13.26
C LYS A 96 7.42 -9.00 13.09
N LYS A 97 6.22 -8.57 12.67
CA LYS A 97 5.11 -9.48 12.34
C LYS A 97 5.40 -10.30 11.08
N SER A 98 6.21 -9.76 10.17
CA SER A 98 6.66 -10.50 8.99
C SER A 98 7.67 -11.58 9.38
N PRO A 99 7.45 -12.85 9.02
CA PRO A 99 8.32 -13.96 9.41
C PRO A 99 9.72 -13.91 8.79
N THR A 100 9.93 -13.05 7.80
CA THR A 100 11.22 -12.88 7.12
C THR A 100 11.83 -11.51 7.40
N PHE A 101 11.32 -10.77 8.38
CA PHE A 101 11.83 -9.45 8.71
C PHE A 101 13.26 -9.54 9.25
N LYS A 102 14.18 -8.81 8.62
CA LYS A 102 15.60 -8.71 9.01
C LYS A 102 16.03 -7.26 9.27
N GLY A 103 15.07 -6.35 9.42
CA GLY A 103 15.28 -4.90 9.43
C GLY A 103 14.76 -4.23 8.17
N PHE A 104 14.61 -2.90 8.25
CA PHE A 104 14.13 -2.04 7.17
C PHE A 104 14.85 -0.70 7.22
N ASP A 105 15.53 -0.34 6.13
CA ASP A 105 16.12 0.99 5.96
C ASP A 105 15.15 1.85 5.15
N PHE A 106 14.40 2.70 5.83
CA PHE A 106 13.39 3.55 5.22
C PHE A 106 13.98 4.47 4.14
N LYS A 107 15.12 5.12 4.40
CA LYS A 107 15.71 6.07 3.46
C LYS A 107 16.15 5.37 2.17
N LYS A 108 16.76 4.19 2.29
CA LYS A 108 17.21 3.40 1.14
C LYS A 108 16.05 2.83 0.32
N MET A 109 15.00 2.35 0.99
CA MET A 109 13.86 1.75 0.30
C MET A 109 12.93 2.80 -0.30
N PHE A 110 12.71 3.93 0.39
CA PHE A 110 11.91 5.04 -0.11
C PHE A 110 12.45 5.59 -1.43
N LYS A 111 13.78 5.73 -1.55
CA LYS A 111 14.44 6.17 -2.80
C LYS A 111 14.16 5.28 -4.02
N GLN A 112 13.80 4.01 -3.83
CA GLN A 112 13.49 3.11 -4.95
C GLN A 112 12.05 3.26 -5.46
N ILE A 113 11.18 3.89 -4.68
CA ILE A 113 9.74 4.00 -4.97
C ILE A 113 9.27 5.44 -5.08
N GLU A 114 10.08 6.42 -4.69
CA GLU A 114 9.70 7.82 -4.75
C GLU A 114 9.36 8.22 -6.18
N HIS A 115 8.18 8.80 -6.35
CA HIS A 115 7.65 9.24 -7.63
C HIS A 115 7.20 10.70 -7.49
N PRO A 116 8.16 11.64 -7.49
CA PRO A 116 7.83 13.05 -7.37
C PRO A 116 7.00 13.51 -8.56
N VAL A 117 6.10 14.46 -8.33
CA VAL A 117 5.38 15.13 -9.41
C VAL A 117 6.42 15.72 -10.38
N PRO A 118 6.36 15.41 -11.69
CA PRO A 118 7.32 15.94 -12.65
C PRO A 118 7.38 17.46 -12.54
N LYS A 119 8.59 18.02 -12.48
CA LYS A 119 8.74 19.48 -12.60
C LYS A 119 8.04 19.90 -13.89
N LYS A 120 7.22 20.94 -13.82
CA LYS A 120 6.64 21.58 -15.01
C LYS A 120 7.78 21.73 -16.02
N ALA A 121 7.66 21.13 -17.21
CA ALA A 121 8.55 21.47 -18.31
C ALA A 121 8.54 23.00 -18.41
N ALA A 122 9.71 23.61 -18.38
CA ALA A 122 9.83 25.04 -18.65
C ALA A 122 9.13 25.28 -20.00
N LYS A 123 8.06 26.07 -19.96
CA LYS A 123 7.38 26.54 -21.16
C LYS A 123 8.14 27.75 -21.67
#